data_AF-A0A2T0M707-F1
#
_entry.id   AF-A0A2T0M707-F1
#
_cell.length_a   1.000
_cell.length_b   1.000
_cell.length_c   1.000
_cell.angle_alpha   90.00
_cell.angle_beta   90.00
_cell.angle_gamma   90.00
#
_symmetry.space_group_name_H-M   'P 1'
#
loop_
_entity.id
_entity.type
_entity.pdbx_description
1 polymer ?
#
loop_
_entity_poly.entity_id
_entity_poly.type
_entity_poly.pdbx_seq_one_letter_code
_entity_poly.pdbx_strand_id
1 'polypeptide(L)'
;MINSDRPPYEDLEARFGAPVGVEEARGRWGSLVDAATNGATVLITRERWEWAALVPLSHLSGLLSGLPVLSLSAARSKLGELVRQAVGPHDEPVLLTRHRTPVVALVAARRLLGAAGARPPVAERLLAADATITLARDARDGITAIARDRDGNVLAAGSGDGIAQALRSLGD
;
A
#
# COMPACT_ATOMS: atom_id res chain seq x y z
N MET A 1 17.36 22.95 11.64
CA MET A 1 17.42 21.95 12.74
C MET A 1 16.53 20.79 12.29
N ILE A 2 17.10 19.79 11.62
CA ILE A 2 16.32 18.64 11.11
C ILE A 2 16.16 17.71 12.31
N ASN A 3 14.94 17.56 12.83
CA ASN A 3 14.64 16.54 13.82
C ASN A 3 15.12 15.20 13.26
N SER A 4 16.15 14.62 13.87
CA SER A 4 16.57 13.23 13.66
C SER A 4 15.60 12.30 14.37
N ASP A 5 14.30 12.48 14.12
CA ASP A 5 13.25 11.59 14.59
C ASP A 5 13.47 10.24 13.89
N ARG A 6 14.18 9.38 14.62
CA ARG A 6 14.44 8.00 14.27
C ARG A 6 13.08 7.33 14.08
N PRO A 7 12.76 6.81 12.89
CA PRO A 7 11.52 6.08 12.71
C PRO A 7 11.53 4.85 13.65
N PRO A 8 10.45 4.58 14.42
CA PRO A 8 10.37 3.45 15.35
C PRO A 8 10.21 2.14 14.55
N TYR A 9 11.26 1.71 13.88
CA TYR A 9 11.28 0.50 13.08
C TYR A 9 11.09 -0.79 13.89
N GLU A 10 11.24 -0.73 15.22
CA GLU A 10 10.96 -1.82 16.16
C GLU A 10 9.51 -2.31 16.03
N ASP A 11 8.54 -1.42 15.80
CA ASP A 11 7.14 -1.80 15.57
C ASP A 11 6.95 -2.59 14.27
N LEU A 12 7.74 -2.26 13.24
CA LEU A 12 7.71 -3.00 11.97
C LEU A 12 8.36 -4.37 12.12
N GLU A 13 9.46 -4.49 12.87
CA GLU A 13 10.08 -5.79 13.16
C GLU A 13 9.13 -6.69 13.95
N ALA A 14 8.46 -6.14 14.96
CA ALA A 14 7.48 -6.90 15.74
C ALA A 14 6.31 -7.41 14.87
N ARG A 15 5.89 -6.63 13.86
CA ARG A 15 4.75 -6.94 13.00
C ARG A 15 5.09 -7.85 11.81
N PHE A 16 6.25 -7.66 11.20
CA PHE A 16 6.61 -8.28 9.92
C PHE A 16 7.87 -9.17 10.01
N GLY A 17 8.49 -9.25 11.17
CA GLY A 17 9.76 -9.95 11.40
C GLY A 17 10.98 -9.09 11.07
N ALA A 18 12.16 -9.64 11.35
CA ALA A 18 13.43 -8.95 11.12
C ALA A 18 13.64 -8.62 9.63
N PRO A 19 14.22 -7.45 9.30
CA PRO A 19 14.45 -7.08 7.92
C PRO A 19 15.53 -7.95 7.28
N VAL A 20 15.28 -8.34 6.03
CA VAL A 20 16.23 -9.14 5.25
C VAL A 20 17.26 -8.22 4.61
N GLY A 21 18.55 -8.52 4.78
CA GLY A 21 19.62 -7.76 4.14
C GLY A 21 19.55 -7.84 2.61
N VAL A 22 19.92 -6.78 1.88
CA VAL A 22 19.85 -6.72 0.41
C VAL A 22 20.49 -7.93 -0.28
N GLU A 23 21.67 -8.39 0.16
CA GLU A 23 22.33 -9.54 -0.47
C GLU A 23 21.61 -10.87 -0.18
N GLU A 24 21.06 -11.04 1.02
CA GLU A 24 20.22 -12.19 1.32
C GLU A 24 18.92 -12.14 0.51
N ALA A 25 18.28 -10.97 0.42
CA ALA A 25 17.09 -10.74 -0.36
C ALA A 25 17.32 -11.02 -1.84
N ARG A 26 18.52 -10.72 -2.37
CA ARG A 26 18.93 -11.13 -3.72
C ARG A 26 19.03 -12.64 -3.85
N GLY A 27 19.60 -13.34 -2.86
CA GLY A 27 19.70 -14.79 -2.85
C GLY A 27 18.33 -15.49 -2.86
N ARG A 28 17.35 -14.93 -2.14
CA ARG A 28 16.01 -15.50 -1.92
C ARG A 28 14.88 -14.77 -2.66
N TRP A 29 15.23 -13.97 -3.67
CA TRP A 29 14.33 -12.99 -4.29
C TRP A 29 12.98 -13.56 -4.74
N GLY A 30 12.99 -14.71 -5.41
CA GLY A 30 11.76 -15.36 -5.87
C GLY A 30 10.80 -15.66 -4.72
N SER A 31 11.30 -16.29 -3.66
CA SER A 31 10.48 -16.65 -2.49
C SER A 31 9.92 -15.42 -1.77
N LEU A 32 10.67 -14.33 -1.65
CA LEU A 32 10.19 -13.10 -1.01
C LEU A 32 9.09 -12.43 -1.84
N VAL A 33 9.25 -12.42 -3.17
CA VAL A 33 8.25 -11.88 -4.10
C VAL A 33 6.98 -12.73 -4.11
N ASP A 34 7.11 -14.05 -4.09
CA ASP A 34 5.97 -14.96 -4.04
C ASP A 34 5.20 -14.78 -2.71
N ALA A 35 5.91 -14.65 -1.59
CA ALA A 35 5.30 -14.32 -0.30
C ALA A 35 4.52 -12.99 -0.36
N ALA A 36 5.13 -11.94 -0.92
CA ALA A 36 4.48 -10.64 -1.05
C ALA A 36 3.29 -10.63 -2.03
N THR A 37 3.38 -11.42 -3.10
CA THR A 37 2.26 -11.63 -4.03
C THR A 37 1.08 -12.29 -3.33
N ASN A 38 1.36 -13.19 -2.37
CA ASN A 38 0.37 -13.89 -1.57
C ASN A 38 -0.12 -13.11 -0.33
N GLY A 39 0.16 -11.80 -0.26
CA GLY A 39 -0.37 -10.92 0.80
C GLY A 39 0.60 -10.63 1.95
N ALA A 40 1.79 -11.25 1.99
CA ALA A 40 2.77 -10.95 3.02
C ALA A 40 3.43 -9.58 2.79
N THR A 41 3.90 -8.94 3.86
CA THR A 41 4.82 -7.80 3.77
C THR A 41 6.19 -8.25 4.21
N VAL A 42 7.22 -7.98 3.40
CA VAL A 42 8.61 -8.38 3.68
C VAL A 42 9.47 -7.12 3.80
N LEU A 43 10.16 -6.97 4.93
CA LEU A 43 11.09 -5.88 5.16
C LEU A 43 12.46 -6.20 4.53
N ILE A 44 13.03 -5.23 3.82
CA ILE A 44 14.36 -5.31 3.20
C ILE A 44 15.19 -4.14 3.71
N THR A 45 16.41 -4.43 4.17
CA THR A 45 17.36 -3.44 4.67
C THR A 45 18.65 -3.44 3.86
N ARG A 46 19.13 -2.26 3.47
CA ARG A 46 20.45 -2.09 2.84
C ARG A 46 21.54 -1.82 3.88
N GLU A 47 21.22 -0.99 4.85
CA GLU A 47 22.07 -0.56 5.97
C GLU A 47 21.17 -0.33 7.19
N ARG A 48 21.73 -0.05 8.38
CA ARG A 48 20.97 0.00 9.65
C ARG A 48 19.66 0.78 9.60
N TRP A 49 19.56 1.84 8.79
CA TRP A 49 18.39 2.73 8.74
C TRP A 49 17.71 2.84 7.37
N GLU A 50 18.22 2.16 6.35
CA GLU A 50 17.61 2.18 5.01
C GLU A 50 16.69 0.97 4.83
N TRP A 51 15.42 1.15 5.20
CA TRP A 51 14.43 0.08 5.20
C TRP A 51 13.35 0.33 4.16
N ALA A 52 13.19 -0.64 3.27
CA ALA A 52 12.09 -0.73 2.34
C ALA A 52 11.21 -1.94 2.70
N ALA A 53 10.00 -1.96 2.15
CA ALA A 53 9.08 -3.07 2.28
C ALA A 53 8.60 -3.51 0.89
N LEU A 54 8.71 -4.80 0.63
CA LEU A 54 7.94 -5.46 -0.41
C LEU A 54 6.52 -5.65 0.11
N VAL A 55 5.55 -5.05 -0.58
CA VAL A 55 4.14 -5.09 -0.21
C VAL A 55 3.27 -5.60 -1.36
N PRO A 56 2.13 -6.24 -1.06
CA PRO A 56 1.11 -6.54 -2.05
C PRO A 56 0.58 -5.25 -2.67
N LEU A 57 0.12 -5.30 -3.92
CA LEU A 57 -0.46 -4.12 -4.58
C LEU A 57 -1.71 -3.59 -3.88
N SER A 58 -2.44 -4.45 -3.16
CA SER A 58 -3.59 -4.05 -2.34
C SER A 58 -3.23 -3.08 -1.21
N HIS A 59 -1.94 -2.99 -0.82
CA HIS A 59 -1.47 -2.05 0.19
C HIS A 59 -1.17 -0.65 -0.40
N LEU A 60 -1.23 -0.50 -1.73
CA LEU A 60 -1.09 0.80 -2.39
C LEU A 60 -2.46 1.40 -2.67
N SER A 61 -2.93 2.28 -1.77
CA SER A 61 -4.10 3.12 -2.01
C SER A 61 -3.73 4.30 -2.92
N GLY A 62 -4.28 4.38 -4.14
CA GLY A 62 -4.08 5.52 -5.05
C GLY A 62 -3.94 5.15 -6.53
N LEU A 63 -3.77 6.17 -7.39
CA LEU A 63 -3.49 5.95 -8.81
C LEU A 63 -2.07 5.38 -8.96
N LEU A 64 -1.96 4.14 -9.44
CA LEU A 64 -0.69 3.48 -9.77
C LEU A 64 0.00 4.11 -11.00
N SER A 65 -0.66 5.05 -11.66
CA SER A 65 -0.17 5.75 -12.85
C SER A 65 0.98 6.70 -12.51
N GLY A 66 2.06 6.63 -13.29
CA GLY A 66 3.23 7.51 -13.14
C GLY A 66 4.32 6.98 -12.19
N LEU A 67 4.09 5.84 -11.53
CA LEU A 67 5.12 5.20 -10.71
C LEU A 67 6.20 4.53 -11.57
N PRO A 68 7.47 4.55 -11.14
CA PRO A 68 8.53 3.77 -11.76
C PRO A 68 8.16 2.28 -11.81
N VAL A 69 8.31 1.67 -13.00
CA VAL A 69 8.00 0.25 -13.23
C VAL A 69 9.27 -0.50 -13.61
N LEU A 70 9.60 -1.57 -12.87
CA LEU A 70 10.74 -2.43 -13.15
C LEU A 70 10.32 -3.90 -13.23
N SER A 71 11.06 -4.70 -14.00
CA SER A 71 10.89 -6.16 -13.96
C SER A 71 11.52 -6.73 -12.70
N LEU A 72 10.97 -7.82 -12.18
CA LEU A 72 11.52 -8.50 -11.00
C LEU A 72 12.99 -8.89 -11.18
N SER A 73 13.39 -9.32 -12.39
CA SER A 73 14.78 -9.68 -12.68
C SER A 73 15.71 -8.47 -12.63
N ALA A 74 15.29 -7.32 -13.17
CA ALA A 74 16.06 -6.08 -13.09
C ALA A 74 16.10 -5.51 -11.66
N ALA A 75 14.99 -5.65 -10.93
CA ALA A 75 14.90 -5.21 -9.55
C ALA A 75 15.84 -5.98 -8.64
N ARG A 76 15.98 -7.31 -8.83
CA ARG A 76 16.94 -8.14 -8.08
C ARG A 76 18.37 -7.60 -8.19
N SER A 77 18.86 -7.37 -9.41
CA SER A 77 20.24 -6.89 -9.61
C SER A 77 20.44 -5.46 -9.08
N LYS A 78 19.40 -4.63 -9.09
CA LYS A 78 19.44 -3.23 -8.63
C LYS A 78 18.90 -3.01 -7.21
N LEU A 79 18.68 -4.07 -6.44
CA LEU A 79 17.90 -3.99 -5.19
C LEU A 79 18.42 -2.94 -4.20
N GLY A 80 19.75 -2.84 -4.02
CA GLY A 80 20.32 -1.82 -3.13
C GLY A 80 20.01 -0.38 -3.57
N GLU A 81 20.04 -0.12 -4.88
CA GLU A 81 19.69 1.20 -5.41
C GLU A 81 18.19 1.48 -5.26
N LEU A 82 17.36 0.46 -5.48
CA LEU A 82 15.91 0.59 -5.31
C LEU A 82 15.52 0.85 -3.85
N VAL A 83 16.20 0.21 -2.89
CA VAL A 83 16.00 0.49 -1.46
C VAL A 83 16.37 1.95 -1.16
N ARG A 84 17.51 2.43 -1.65
CA ARG A 84 17.92 3.83 -1.47
C ARG A 84 16.92 4.81 -2.10
N GLN A 85 16.47 4.53 -3.33
CA GLN A 85 15.48 5.35 -4.02
C GLN A 85 14.16 5.39 -3.25
N ALA A 86 13.67 4.24 -2.81
CA ALA A 86 12.41 4.14 -2.06
C ALA A 86 12.49 4.92 -0.74
N VAL A 87 13.63 4.87 -0.03
CA VAL A 87 13.84 5.57 1.26
C VAL A 87 14.20 7.05 1.06
N GLY A 88 14.40 7.51 -0.18
CA GLY A 88 14.76 8.88 -0.51
C GLY A 88 13.73 9.93 -0.07
N PRO A 89 13.99 11.23 -0.32
CA PRO A 89 13.19 12.34 0.20
C PRO A 89 11.70 12.32 -0.21
N HIS A 90 11.38 11.59 -1.29
CA HIS A 90 10.03 11.55 -1.87
C HIS A 90 9.27 10.25 -1.62
N ASP A 91 9.87 9.27 -0.92
CA ASP A 91 9.22 8.00 -0.58
C ASP A 91 8.55 7.30 -1.76
N GLU A 92 9.16 7.41 -2.94
CA GLU A 92 8.55 7.00 -4.20
C GLU A 92 8.42 5.47 -4.28
N PRO A 93 7.19 4.95 -4.38
CA PRO A 93 6.97 3.53 -4.61
C PRO A 93 7.51 3.09 -5.96
N VAL A 94 8.08 1.88 -6.02
CA VAL A 94 8.48 1.24 -7.27
C VAL A 94 7.61 0.03 -7.52
N LEU A 95 6.94 -0.02 -8.67
CA LEU A 95 6.14 -1.17 -9.08
C LEU A 95 7.03 -2.23 -9.70
N LEU A 96 6.86 -3.47 -9.22
CA LEU A 96 7.63 -4.61 -9.71
C LEU A 96 6.73 -5.52 -10.54
N THR A 97 7.21 -5.87 -11.73
CA THR A 97 6.45 -6.61 -12.72
C THR A 97 6.99 -8.01 -12.97
N ARG A 98 6.06 -8.94 -13.13
CA ARG A 98 6.29 -10.27 -13.72
C ARG A 98 5.62 -10.29 -15.08
N HIS A 99 6.36 -10.58 -16.14
CA HIS A 99 5.83 -10.61 -17.52
C HIS A 99 5.02 -9.35 -17.90
N ARG A 100 5.50 -8.15 -17.50
CA ARG A 100 4.85 -6.84 -17.70
C ARG A 100 3.57 -6.58 -16.89
N THR A 101 3.16 -7.51 -16.03
CA THR A 101 2.06 -7.30 -15.09
C THR A 101 2.63 -6.89 -13.73
N PRO A 102 2.21 -5.75 -13.14
CA PRO A 102 2.55 -5.41 -11.77
C PRO A 102 2.06 -6.51 -10.82
N VAL A 103 2.92 -6.95 -9.90
CA VAL A 103 2.58 -8.02 -8.93
C VAL A 103 2.80 -7.60 -7.48
N VAL A 104 3.83 -6.78 -7.23
CA VAL A 104 4.17 -6.26 -5.91
C VAL A 104 4.76 -4.87 -6.04
N ALA A 105 4.83 -4.14 -4.94
CA ALA A 105 5.50 -2.85 -4.87
C ALA A 105 6.61 -2.85 -3.84
N LEU A 106 7.65 -2.06 -4.09
CA LEU A 106 8.66 -1.70 -3.11
C LEU A 106 8.37 -0.29 -2.62
N VAL A 107 8.19 -0.11 -1.32
CA VAL A 107 7.91 1.18 -0.68
C VAL A 107 8.89 1.44 0.45
N ALA A 108 9.06 2.70 0.87
CA ALA A 108 9.76 2.97 2.12
C ALA A 108 9.01 2.35 3.30
N ALA A 109 9.74 1.66 4.19
CA ALA A 109 9.14 1.01 5.35
C ALA A 109 8.45 2.02 6.29
N ARG A 110 8.92 3.28 6.31
CA ARG A 110 8.28 4.35 7.10
C ARG A 110 6.83 4.63 6.71
N ARG A 111 6.44 4.35 5.46
CA ARG A 111 5.03 4.47 5.03
C ARG A 111 4.12 3.47 5.75
N LEU A 112 4.67 2.38 6.28
CA LEU A 112 3.94 1.37 7.03
C LEU A 112 3.77 1.74 8.52
N LEU A 113 4.58 2.67 9.05
CA LEU A 113 4.46 3.13 10.44
C LEU A 113 3.14 3.86 10.69
N GLY A 114 2.64 4.61 9.69
CA GLY A 114 1.31 5.23 9.74
C GLY A 114 0.15 4.29 9.43
N ALA A 115 0.43 3.06 8.98
CA ALA A 115 -0.58 2.04 8.71
C ALA A 115 -0.88 1.17 9.93
N ALA A 116 -0.22 1.42 11.07
CA ALA A 116 -0.62 0.87 12.36
C ALA A 116 -1.88 1.61 12.84
N GLY A 117 -3.05 1.00 12.65
CA GLY A 117 -4.32 1.51 13.17
C GLY A 117 -5.22 2.23 12.15
N ALA A 118 -4.77 2.45 10.91
CA ALA A 118 -5.67 2.85 9.84
C ALA A 118 -6.59 1.67 9.52
N ARG A 119 -7.74 1.61 10.19
CA ARG A 119 -8.85 0.74 9.76
C ARG A 119 -9.07 1.04 8.28
N PRO A 120 -9.07 0.03 7.38
CA PRO A 120 -9.30 0.29 5.96
C PRO A 120 -10.56 1.15 5.82
N PRO A 121 -10.54 2.16 4.93
CA PRO A 121 -11.69 3.04 4.72
C PRO A 121 -12.97 2.22 4.66
N VAL A 122 -14.05 2.72 5.27
CA VAL A 122 -15.29 1.93 5.39
C VAL A 122 -15.79 1.43 4.03
N ALA A 123 -15.60 2.22 2.96
CA ALA A 123 -15.85 1.80 1.60
C ALA A 123 -15.09 0.51 1.19
N GLU A 124 -13.79 0.41 1.47
CA GLU A 124 -13.00 -0.78 1.13
C GLU A 124 -13.46 -2.01 1.92
N ARG A 125 -13.85 -1.82 3.19
CA ARG A 125 -14.39 -2.91 4.02
C ARG A 125 -15.74 -3.41 3.52
N LEU A 126 -16.59 -2.49 3.06
CA LEU A 126 -17.89 -2.82 2.48
C LEU A 126 -17.69 -3.60 1.17
N LEU A 127 -16.79 -3.15 0.29
CA LEU A 127 -16.47 -3.86 -0.95
C LEU A 127 -15.88 -5.26 -0.69
N ALA A 128 -15.00 -5.40 0.30
CA ALA A 128 -14.46 -6.70 0.70
C ALA A 128 -15.51 -7.65 1.31
N ALA A 129 -16.64 -7.11 1.78
CA ALA A 129 -17.79 -7.86 2.27
C ALA A 129 -18.87 -8.08 1.18
N ASP A 130 -18.48 -8.03 -0.10
CA ASP A 130 -19.35 -8.15 -1.27
C ASP A 130 -20.47 -7.09 -1.36
N ALA A 131 -20.33 -5.95 -0.68
CA ALA A 131 -21.28 -4.86 -0.82
C ALA A 131 -21.07 -4.10 -2.15
N THR A 132 -22.17 -3.62 -2.72
CA THR A 132 -22.14 -2.70 -3.87
C THR A 132 -22.29 -1.27 -3.38
N ILE A 133 -21.37 -0.37 -3.79
CA ILE A 133 -21.47 1.06 -3.51
C ILE A 133 -21.94 1.80 -4.75
N THR A 134 -23.11 2.43 -4.68
CA THR A 134 -23.65 3.29 -5.73
C THR A 134 -23.34 4.75 -5.42
N LEU A 135 -22.78 5.47 -6.39
CA LEU A 135 -22.56 6.91 -6.32
C LEU A 135 -23.62 7.61 -7.20
N ALA A 136 -24.30 8.60 -6.64
CA ALA A 136 -25.25 9.44 -7.34
C ALA A 136 -24.87 10.92 -7.16
N ARG A 137 -25.00 11.69 -8.23
CA ARG A 137 -24.82 13.16 -8.20
C ARG A 137 -26.20 13.82 -8.12
N ASP A 138 -26.35 14.78 -7.22
CA ASP A 138 -27.58 15.57 -7.10
C ASP A 138 -27.56 16.82 -8.00
N ALA A 139 -28.68 17.56 -8.01
CA ALA A 139 -28.85 18.76 -8.84
C ALA A 139 -27.98 19.95 -8.42
N ARG A 140 -27.31 19.88 -7.26
CA ARG A 140 -26.41 20.90 -6.70
C ARG A 140 -24.94 20.44 -6.71
N ASP A 141 -24.61 19.45 -7.54
CA ASP A 141 -23.30 18.81 -7.65
C ASP A 141 -22.81 18.06 -6.40
N GLY A 142 -23.68 17.85 -5.42
CA GLY A 142 -23.41 16.97 -4.29
C GLY A 142 -23.34 15.51 -4.73
N ILE A 143 -22.49 14.72 -4.07
CA ILE A 143 -22.36 13.28 -4.27
C ILE A 143 -22.95 12.55 -3.07
N THR A 144 -23.83 11.60 -3.34
CA THR A 144 -24.32 10.61 -2.37
C THR A 144 -23.72 9.25 -2.68
N ALA A 145 -23.19 8.57 -1.66
CA ALA A 145 -22.75 7.19 -1.71
C ALA A 145 -23.71 6.30 -0.92
N ILE A 146 -24.16 5.19 -1.49
CA ILE A 146 -25.02 4.21 -0.81
C ILE A 146 -24.40 2.82 -0.97
N ALA A 147 -24.04 2.18 0.14
CA ALA A 147 -23.57 0.81 0.17
C ALA A 147 -24.73 -0.15 0.45
N ARG A 148 -24.85 -1.23 -0.33
CA ARG A 148 -25.86 -2.28 -0.16
C ARG A 148 -25.23 -3.66 -0.13
N ASP A 149 -25.82 -4.56 0.65
CA ASP A 149 -25.47 -5.98 0.59
C ASP A 149 -26.04 -6.67 -0.67
N ARG A 150 -25.79 -7.97 -0.80
CA ARG A 150 -26.27 -8.79 -1.93
C ARG A 150 -27.81 -8.87 -1.98
N ASP A 151 -28.47 -8.75 -0.84
CA ASP A 151 -29.93 -8.80 -0.73
C ASP A 151 -30.58 -7.43 -1.00
N GLY A 152 -29.77 -6.39 -1.19
CA GLY A 152 -30.19 -5.02 -1.49
C GLY A 152 -30.43 -4.15 -0.24
N ASN A 153 -30.14 -4.66 0.95
CA ASN A 153 -30.28 -3.89 2.19
C ASN A 153 -29.19 -2.82 2.27
N VAL A 154 -29.55 -1.62 2.72
CA VAL A 154 -28.59 -0.53 2.89
C VAL A 154 -27.72 -0.79 4.12
N LEU A 155 -26.42 -0.91 3.90
CA LEU A 155 -25.41 -1.09 4.96
C LEU A 155 -24.85 0.24 5.46
N ALA A 156 -24.73 1.22 4.57
CA ALA A 156 -24.22 2.56 4.89
C ALA A 156 -24.66 3.58 3.84
N ALA A 157 -24.75 4.84 4.22
CA ALA A 157 -24.95 5.97 3.32
C ALA A 157 -24.05 7.13 3.74
N GLY A 158 -23.52 7.86 2.76
CA GLY A 158 -22.66 9.01 2.99
C GLY A 158 -22.89 10.09 1.94
N SER A 159 -22.57 11.34 2.26
CA SER A 159 -22.74 12.47 1.35
C SER A 159 -21.56 13.43 1.41
N GLY A 160 -21.33 14.18 0.35
CA GLY A 160 -20.37 15.28 0.35
C GLY A 160 -20.25 15.97 -0.99
N ASP A 161 -19.42 17.00 -1.06
CA ASP A 161 -19.24 17.83 -2.25
C ASP A 161 -18.38 17.14 -3.33
N GLY A 162 -17.93 15.91 -3.06
CA GLY A 162 -17.18 15.08 -3.98
C GLY A 162 -17.10 13.62 -3.53
N ILE A 163 -16.70 12.75 -4.45
CA ILE A 163 -16.68 11.29 -4.26
C ILE A 163 -15.85 10.90 -3.01
N ALA A 164 -14.67 11.48 -2.84
CA ALA A 164 -13.81 11.17 -1.69
C ALA A 164 -14.43 11.58 -0.34
N GLN A 165 -15.27 12.61 -0.30
CA GLN A 165 -15.97 13.01 0.91
C GLN A 165 -17.17 12.09 1.17
N ALA A 166 -17.99 11.83 0.14
CA ALA A 166 -19.13 10.92 0.24
C ALA A 166 -18.71 9.50 0.69
N LEU A 167 -17.58 8.98 0.18
CA LEU A 167 -17.05 7.68 0.58
C LEU A 167 -16.48 7.64 2.01
N ARG A 168 -15.88 8.74 2.48
CA ARG A 168 -15.43 8.85 3.88
C ARG A 168 -16.61 8.88 4.85
N SER A 169 -17.68 9.58 4.47
CA SER A 169 -18.89 9.75 5.26
C SER A 169 -19.73 8.46 5.39
N LEU A 170 -19.39 7.36 4.68
CA LEU A 170 -20.01 6.05 4.92
C LEU A 170 -19.70 5.46 6.30
N GLY A 171 -18.68 5.99 6.99
CA GLY A 171 -18.26 5.55 8.32
C GLY A 171 -18.75 6.40 9.48
N ASP A 172 -19.46 7.51 9.19
CA ASP A 172 -20.03 8.43 10.17
C ASP A 172 -21.47 8.04 10.52
#